data_AF-K5WWA6-F1
#
_entry.id   AF-K5WWA6-F1
#
_cell.length_a   1.000
_cell.length_b   1.000
_cell.length_c   1.000
_cell.angle_alpha   90.00
_cell.angle_beta   90.00
_cell.angle_gamma   90.00
#
_symmetry.space_group_name_H-M   'P 1'
#
loop_
_entity.id
_entity.type
_entity.pdbx_description
1 polymer ?
#
loop_
_entity_poly.entity_id
_entity_poly.type
_entity_poly.pdbx_seq_one_letter_code
_entity_poly.pdbx_strand_id
1 'polypeptide(L)'
;LAERLVITTPNADYLPLVDLGNQVVAMCEDGRWGASDWCQWPQWYFDANDHLPYILRKPDPDSLPEHPMNFAWWTFTEQHFLPEEGRDDGKTGRLASKFAQKLYDIRQKLMQEVNNCVCSTGEDFQRLQSLAAQMRFTTSALCFTPHKYLDVVILVAAAQRYCLETRAMLDKIQKWDVFKSSAVEEVPLVDGTIIGTVTDRTTVAFEMQEKGVPVWLVRPPQLIPDDINV
;
A
#
# COMPACT_ATOMS: atom_id res chain seq x y z
N LEU A 1 -19.15 11.17 27.01
CA LEU A 1 -18.11 12.17 26.68
C LEU A 1 -17.10 11.43 25.82
N ALA A 2 -16.93 11.81 24.56
CA ALA A 2 -15.88 11.20 23.73
C ALA A 2 -14.52 11.53 24.37
N GLU A 3 -13.75 10.51 24.72
CA GLU A 3 -12.40 10.69 25.23
C GLU A 3 -11.57 11.41 24.16
N ARG A 4 -10.93 12.51 24.52
CA ARG A 4 -9.98 13.18 23.63
C ARG A 4 -8.78 12.26 23.45
N LEU A 5 -8.38 12.00 22.22
CA LEU A 5 -7.15 11.27 21.89
C LEU A 5 -6.10 12.28 21.41
N VAL A 6 -4.84 11.98 21.68
CA VAL A 6 -3.68 12.74 21.23
C VAL A 6 -2.87 11.86 20.31
N ILE A 7 -2.46 12.43 19.17
CA ILE A 7 -1.61 11.76 18.19
C ILE A 7 -0.24 12.41 18.26
N THR A 8 0.78 11.60 18.53
CA THR A 8 2.18 12.02 18.58
C THR A 8 2.99 11.22 17.57
N THR A 9 4.02 11.81 16.96
CA THR A 9 4.96 11.07 16.10
C THR A 9 6.39 11.37 16.55
N PRO A 10 7.27 10.36 16.62
CA PRO A 10 8.67 10.59 16.97
C PRO A 10 9.56 10.92 15.76
N ASN A 11 9.08 10.64 14.53
CA ASN A 11 9.94 10.63 13.35
C ASN A 11 9.27 11.10 12.04
N ALA A 12 8.01 11.53 12.05
CA ALA A 12 7.36 12.14 10.89
C ALA A 12 7.20 13.67 11.07
N ASP A 13 7.20 14.39 9.96
CA ASP A 13 7.04 15.85 9.89
C ASP A 13 5.59 16.30 9.59
N TYR A 14 4.66 15.35 9.51
CA TYR A 14 3.24 15.59 9.27
C TYR A 14 2.36 14.67 10.12
N LEU A 15 1.08 15.02 10.24
CA LEU A 15 0.04 14.16 10.81
C LEU A 15 -0.88 13.65 9.70
N PRO A 16 -1.10 12.34 9.55
CA PRO A 16 -2.04 11.81 8.59
C PRO A 16 -3.47 12.02 9.09
N LEU A 17 -4.41 11.89 8.15
CA LEU A 17 -5.80 11.71 8.52
C LEU A 17 -5.95 10.34 9.19
N VAL A 18 -6.28 10.33 10.48
CA VAL A 18 -6.50 9.10 11.25
C VAL A 18 -7.98 8.94 11.54
N ASP A 19 -8.54 7.82 11.09
CA ASP A 19 -9.92 7.46 11.41
C ASP A 19 -9.96 6.86 12.83
N LEU A 20 -10.59 7.59 13.76
CA LEU A 20 -10.73 7.23 15.18
C LEU A 20 -12.12 6.69 15.54
N GLY A 21 -12.96 6.36 14.55
CA GLY A 21 -14.34 5.95 14.81
C GLY A 21 -15.02 5.23 13.65
N ASN A 22 -16.31 4.93 13.81
CA ASN A 22 -17.09 4.26 12.79
C ASN A 22 -17.28 5.17 11.57
N GLN A 23 -16.79 4.75 10.42
CA GLN A 23 -17.01 5.42 9.15
C GLN A 23 -17.71 4.50 8.16
N VAL A 24 -18.55 5.10 7.32
CA VAL A 24 -19.11 4.43 6.16
C VAL A 24 -18.07 4.50 5.06
N VAL A 25 -17.39 3.38 4.81
CA VAL A 25 -16.42 3.25 3.72
C VAL A 25 -17.17 2.89 2.44
N ALA A 26 -17.03 3.70 1.40
CA ALA A 26 -17.64 3.49 0.09
C ALA A 26 -16.60 3.66 -1.02
N MET A 27 -16.81 2.95 -2.14
CA MET A 27 -15.86 2.92 -3.24
C MET A 27 -15.98 4.21 -4.02
N CYS A 28 -14.85 4.85 -4.29
CA CYS A 28 -14.78 6.02 -5.16
C CYS A 28 -14.91 5.60 -6.63
N GLU A 29 -15.13 6.58 -7.51
CA GLU A 29 -15.27 6.35 -8.96
C GLU A 29 -14.02 5.72 -9.59
N ASP A 30 -12.85 5.87 -8.95
CA ASP A 30 -11.57 5.28 -9.37
C ASP A 30 -11.32 3.87 -8.81
N GLY A 31 -12.28 3.28 -8.09
CA GLY A 31 -12.18 1.95 -7.49
C GLY A 31 -11.39 1.89 -6.18
N ARG A 32 -10.95 3.04 -5.65
CA ARG A 32 -10.23 3.16 -4.38
C ARG A 32 -11.19 3.51 -3.24
N TRP A 33 -10.67 3.51 -2.01
CA TRP A 33 -11.45 3.74 -0.79
C TRP A 33 -11.20 5.09 -0.12
N GLY A 34 -10.75 6.09 -0.88
CA GLY A 34 -10.43 7.42 -0.35
C GLY A 34 -9.39 7.37 0.76
N ALA A 35 -9.69 7.99 1.90
CA ALA A 35 -8.83 8.01 3.08
C ALA A 35 -8.62 6.63 3.73
N SER A 36 -9.58 5.72 3.56
CA SER A 36 -9.51 4.35 4.09
C SER A 36 -8.76 3.39 3.16
N ASP A 37 -8.18 3.87 2.05
CA ASP A 37 -7.37 3.05 1.16
C ASP A 37 -5.97 2.82 1.74
N TRP A 38 -5.70 1.58 2.16
CA TRP A 38 -4.45 1.18 2.81
C TRP A 38 -3.21 1.25 1.91
N CYS A 39 -3.38 1.40 0.60
CA CYS A 39 -2.25 1.62 -0.30
C CYS A 39 -1.93 3.09 -0.56
N GLN A 40 -2.67 4.01 0.05
CA GLN A 40 -2.47 5.45 -0.12
C GLN A 40 -2.21 6.17 1.20
N TRP A 41 -2.79 5.67 2.29
CA TRP A 41 -2.75 6.33 3.59
C TRP A 41 -2.26 5.37 4.67
N PRO A 42 -1.53 5.89 5.68
CA PRO A 42 -1.14 5.09 6.83
C PRO A 42 -2.36 4.46 7.49
N GLN A 43 -2.27 3.18 7.83
CA GLN A 43 -3.35 2.45 8.50
C GLN A 43 -2.99 2.10 9.93
N TRP A 44 -4.01 1.77 10.72
CA TRP A 44 -3.84 1.10 12.00
C TRP A 44 -3.00 -0.17 11.85
N TYR A 45 -1.99 -0.31 12.70
CA TYR A 45 -1.10 -1.46 12.69
C TYR A 45 -1.81 -2.72 13.18
N PHE A 46 -1.70 -3.79 12.41
CA PHE A 46 -2.17 -5.13 12.79
C PHE A 46 -1.08 -6.15 12.48
N ASP A 47 -0.81 -7.05 13.43
CA ASP A 47 0.24 -8.08 13.29
C ASP A 47 0.01 -8.98 12.04
N ALA A 48 -1.26 -9.23 11.69
CA ALA A 48 -1.64 -10.02 10.51
C ALA A 48 -1.31 -9.34 9.17
N ASN A 49 -1.10 -8.02 9.16
CA ASN A 49 -0.84 -7.20 7.98
C ASN A 49 0.37 -6.27 8.23
N ASP A 50 1.41 -6.81 8.86
CA ASP A 50 2.59 -6.06 9.27
C ASP A 50 3.42 -5.51 8.09
N HIS A 51 3.10 -5.89 6.86
CA HIS A 51 3.72 -5.39 5.62
C HIS A 51 3.17 -4.06 5.13
N LEU A 52 1.95 -3.68 5.55
CA LEU A 52 1.30 -2.44 5.10
C LEU A 52 2.11 -1.15 5.36
N PRO A 53 2.82 -0.99 6.49
CA PRO A 53 3.61 0.23 6.74
C PRO A 53 4.67 0.50 5.67
N TYR A 54 5.14 -0.54 4.99
CA TYR A 54 6.21 -0.47 3.98
C TYR A 54 5.67 -0.25 2.55
N ILE A 55 4.37 -0.03 2.38
CA ILE A 55 3.82 0.32 1.08
C ILE A 55 4.40 1.67 0.63
N LEU A 56 4.86 1.73 -0.62
CA LEU A 56 5.36 2.96 -1.22
C LEU A 56 4.26 4.02 -1.26
N ARG A 57 4.59 5.21 -0.75
CA ARG A 57 3.80 6.42 -0.94
C ARG A 57 3.85 6.82 -2.41
N LYS A 58 2.78 7.44 -2.90
CA LYS A 58 2.79 8.07 -4.22
C LYS A 58 3.92 9.12 -4.27
N PRO A 59 4.88 9.01 -5.20
CA PRO A 59 5.94 10.00 -5.34
C PRO A 59 5.39 11.39 -5.70
N ASP A 60 6.20 12.42 -5.47
CA ASP A 60 5.87 13.79 -5.88
C ASP A 60 5.70 13.87 -7.40
N PRO A 61 4.83 14.77 -7.90
CA PRO A 61 4.47 14.85 -9.32
C PRO A 61 5.66 14.89 -10.29
N ASP A 62 6.76 15.54 -9.91
CA ASP A 62 7.95 15.68 -10.74
C ASP A 62 8.75 14.37 -10.86
N SER A 63 8.70 13.51 -9.84
CA SER A 63 9.41 12.23 -9.79
C SER A 63 8.57 11.03 -10.26
N LEU A 64 7.24 11.17 -10.22
CA LEU A 64 6.30 10.11 -10.58
C LEU A 64 6.51 9.56 -12.01
N PRO A 65 6.76 10.36 -13.07
CA PRO A 65 6.89 9.82 -14.43
C PRO A 65 8.02 8.81 -14.59
N GLU A 66 9.12 9.01 -13.88
CA GLU A 66 10.32 8.16 -13.95
C GLU A 66 10.26 6.97 -12.97
N HIS A 67 9.32 6.98 -12.03
CA HIS A 67 9.22 5.94 -11.02
C HIS A 67 8.90 4.57 -11.65
N PRO A 68 9.64 3.48 -11.32
CA PRO A 68 9.43 2.16 -11.92
C PRO A 68 8.01 1.59 -11.77
N MET A 69 7.31 2.01 -10.71
CA MET A 69 5.93 1.63 -10.40
C MET A 69 4.91 2.75 -10.68
N ASN A 70 5.23 3.76 -11.50
CA ASN A 70 4.36 4.92 -11.73
C ASN A 70 2.88 4.56 -12.01
N PHE A 71 2.64 3.47 -12.73
CA PHE A 71 1.32 3.00 -13.13
C PHE A 71 0.52 2.37 -11.98
N ALA A 72 1.14 2.13 -10.82
CA ALA A 72 0.46 1.76 -9.58
C ALA A 72 -0.37 2.92 -8.99
N TRP A 73 -0.08 4.17 -9.36
CA TRP A 73 -0.85 5.35 -8.93
C TRP A 73 -1.58 6.06 -10.06
N TRP A 74 -1.68 5.41 -11.22
CA TRP A 74 -2.37 5.95 -12.38
C TRP A 74 -3.89 5.87 -12.23
N THR A 75 -4.62 6.89 -12.68
CA THR A 75 -6.09 6.91 -12.60
C THR A 75 -6.70 6.42 -13.90
N PHE A 76 -7.49 5.36 -13.81
CA PHE A 76 -8.31 4.86 -14.92
C PHE A 76 -9.50 5.80 -15.16
N THR A 77 -9.92 5.93 -16.42
CA THR A 77 -11.02 6.79 -16.87
C THR A 77 -11.71 6.13 -18.05
N GLU A 78 -12.90 6.60 -18.43
CA GLU A 78 -13.66 6.08 -19.57
C GLU A 78 -12.88 6.05 -20.88
N GLN A 79 -11.97 7.00 -21.11
CA GLN A 79 -11.15 7.08 -22.33
C GLN A 79 -10.18 5.90 -22.51
N HIS A 80 -9.93 5.15 -21.44
CA HIS A 80 -9.05 3.99 -21.44
C HIS A 80 -9.79 2.68 -21.65
N PHE A 81 -11.13 2.71 -21.65
CA PHE A 81 -12.00 1.55 -21.86
C PHE A 81 -12.32 1.39 -23.34
N LEU A 82 -12.18 0.16 -23.84
CA LEU A 82 -12.54 -0.23 -25.20
C LEU A 82 -13.71 -1.20 -25.15
N PRO A 83 -14.92 -0.79 -25.55
CA PRO A 83 -16.06 -1.70 -25.70
C PRO A 83 -15.74 -2.85 -26.66
N GLU A 84 -16.28 -4.04 -26.41
CA GLU A 84 -16.14 -5.19 -27.31
C GLU A 84 -17.02 -5.00 -28.56
N GLU A 85 -16.45 -5.23 -29.74
CA GLU A 85 -17.19 -5.21 -30.99
C GLU A 85 -18.22 -6.36 -31.04
N GLY A 86 -19.41 -6.08 -31.55
CA GLY A 86 -20.47 -7.08 -31.69
C GLY A 86 -21.26 -7.40 -30.42
N ARG A 87 -21.10 -6.62 -29.34
CA ARG A 87 -22.00 -6.66 -28.17
C ARG A 87 -22.92 -5.43 -28.14
N ASP A 88 -24.22 -5.68 -28.12
CA ASP A 88 -25.26 -4.63 -28.09
C ASP A 88 -25.34 -3.86 -26.76
N ASP A 89 -24.65 -4.31 -25.70
CA ASP A 89 -24.75 -3.68 -24.38
C ASP A 89 -23.91 -2.40 -24.24
N GLY A 90 -22.90 -2.18 -25.10
CA GLY A 90 -21.94 -1.08 -25.02
C GLY A 90 -21.20 -0.94 -23.69
N LYS A 91 -21.36 -1.93 -22.79
CA LYS A 91 -20.97 -1.88 -21.37
C LYS A 91 -19.92 -2.92 -21.03
N THR A 92 -19.79 -3.95 -21.86
CA THR A 92 -18.72 -4.93 -21.76
C THR A 92 -17.57 -4.57 -22.69
N GLY A 93 -16.36 -4.57 -22.15
CA GLY A 93 -15.16 -4.12 -22.84
C GLY A 93 -13.90 -4.49 -22.09
N ARG A 94 -12.79 -3.85 -22.44
CA ARG A 94 -11.47 -4.09 -21.85
C ARG A 94 -10.75 -2.79 -21.56
N LEU A 95 -9.76 -2.86 -20.69
CA LEU A 95 -8.71 -1.85 -20.64
C LEU A 95 -7.93 -1.90 -21.96
N ALA A 96 -7.69 -0.74 -22.59
CA ALA A 96 -6.91 -0.71 -23.82
C ALA A 96 -5.53 -1.34 -23.62
N SER A 97 -5.10 -2.19 -24.56
CA SER A 97 -3.93 -3.06 -24.40
C SER A 97 -2.65 -2.31 -24.03
N LYS A 98 -2.46 -1.08 -24.55
CA LYS A 98 -1.30 -0.24 -24.22
C LYS A 98 -1.19 0.11 -22.73
N PHE A 99 -2.32 0.21 -22.03
CA PHE A 99 -2.37 0.49 -20.58
C PHE A 99 -2.30 -0.81 -19.77
N ALA A 100 -3.00 -1.86 -20.22
CA ALA A 100 -2.89 -3.19 -19.60
C ALA A 100 -1.43 -3.68 -19.60
N GLN A 101 -0.69 -3.41 -20.68
CA GLN A 101 0.73 -3.75 -20.80
C GLN A 101 1.58 -3.05 -19.74
N LYS A 102 1.26 -1.82 -19.32
CA LYS A 102 2.02 -1.12 -18.27
C LYS A 102 1.95 -1.83 -16.92
N LEU A 103 0.76 -2.31 -16.54
CA LEU A 103 0.59 -3.13 -15.32
C LEU A 103 1.26 -4.50 -15.47
N TYR A 104 1.17 -5.09 -16.66
CA TYR A 104 1.84 -6.34 -16.98
C TYR A 104 3.37 -6.24 -16.82
N ASP A 105 3.97 -5.14 -17.29
CA ASP A 105 5.42 -4.90 -17.21
C ASP A 105 5.87 -4.76 -15.74
N ILE A 106 5.12 -4.02 -14.92
CA ILE A 106 5.37 -3.92 -13.47
C ILE A 106 5.34 -5.31 -12.83
N ARG A 107 4.29 -6.09 -13.14
CA ARG A 107 4.15 -7.46 -12.65
C ARG A 107 5.33 -8.35 -13.06
N GLN A 108 5.81 -8.28 -14.30
CA GLN A 108 6.93 -9.12 -14.72
C GLN A 108 8.19 -8.83 -13.90
N LYS A 109 8.48 -7.54 -13.66
CA LYS A 109 9.61 -7.13 -12.81
C LYS A 109 9.44 -7.64 -11.38
N LEU A 110 8.28 -7.40 -10.76
CA LEU A 110 8.02 -7.88 -9.40
C LEU A 110 8.06 -9.40 -9.31
N MET A 111 7.49 -10.14 -10.26
CA MET A 111 7.56 -11.61 -10.28
C MET A 111 9.01 -12.13 -10.39
N GLN A 112 9.87 -11.43 -11.14
CA GLN A 112 11.29 -11.76 -11.22
C GLN A 112 11.97 -11.56 -9.85
N GLU A 113 11.68 -10.45 -9.17
CA GLU A 113 12.17 -10.18 -7.82
C GLU A 113 11.66 -11.21 -6.80
N VAL A 114 10.37 -11.58 -6.86
CA VAL A 114 9.77 -12.65 -6.02
C VAL A 114 10.47 -13.98 -6.24
N ASN A 115 10.71 -14.38 -7.48
CA ASN A 115 11.37 -15.65 -7.78
C ASN A 115 12.85 -15.67 -7.32
N ASN A 116 13.49 -14.51 -7.29
CA ASN A 116 14.88 -14.36 -6.85
C ASN A 116 15.00 -14.09 -5.34
N CYS A 117 13.88 -13.91 -4.63
CA CYS A 117 13.87 -13.57 -3.22
C CYS A 117 14.35 -14.77 -2.39
N VAL A 118 15.53 -14.65 -1.79
CA VAL A 118 16.03 -15.61 -0.81
C VAL A 118 15.36 -15.31 0.52
N CYS A 119 14.35 -16.10 0.85
CA CYS A 119 13.57 -15.92 2.07
C CYS A 119 13.40 -17.26 2.77
N SER A 120 13.31 -17.23 4.09
CA SER A 120 12.99 -18.43 4.86
C SER A 120 11.57 -18.90 4.49
N THR A 121 11.38 -20.21 4.37
CA THR A 121 10.06 -20.79 4.16
C THR A 121 9.23 -20.63 5.45
N GLY A 122 8.58 -19.46 5.58
CA GLY A 122 7.75 -19.07 6.71
C GLY A 122 6.48 -18.35 6.27
N GLU A 123 5.72 -17.83 7.23
CA GLU A 123 4.46 -17.13 6.99
C GLU A 123 4.61 -15.96 6.01
N ASP A 124 5.69 -15.18 6.16
CA ASP A 124 5.99 -14.05 5.27
C ASP A 124 6.21 -14.48 3.82
N PHE A 125 6.88 -15.60 3.58
CA PHE A 125 7.04 -16.12 2.23
C PHE A 125 5.71 -16.59 1.64
N GLN A 126 4.86 -17.24 2.43
CA GLN A 126 3.53 -17.65 1.99
C GLN A 126 2.65 -16.43 1.66
N ARG A 127 2.72 -15.37 2.48
CA ARG A 127 2.01 -14.11 2.24
C ARG A 127 2.51 -13.45 0.96
N LEU A 128 3.83 -13.39 0.75
CA LEU A 128 4.43 -12.89 -0.50
C LEU A 128 3.91 -13.67 -1.73
N GLN A 129 3.91 -15.00 -1.67
CA GLN A 129 3.41 -15.84 -2.76
C GLN A 129 1.92 -15.60 -3.04
N SER A 130 1.11 -15.43 -1.99
CA SER A 130 -0.32 -15.12 -2.12
C SER A 130 -0.54 -13.77 -2.81
N LEU A 131 0.14 -12.71 -2.35
CA LEU A 131 0.07 -11.38 -2.96
C LEU A 131 0.52 -11.41 -4.44
N ALA A 132 1.62 -12.10 -4.73
CA ALA A 132 2.12 -12.27 -6.09
C ALA A 132 1.14 -13.03 -6.99
N ALA A 133 0.46 -14.05 -6.47
CA ALA A 133 -0.58 -14.78 -7.19
C ALA A 133 -1.79 -13.88 -7.50
N GLN A 134 -2.22 -13.04 -6.55
CA GLN A 134 -3.33 -12.10 -6.75
C GLN A 134 -2.97 -10.98 -7.73
N MET A 135 -1.74 -10.45 -7.66
CA MET A 135 -1.19 -9.54 -8.67
C MET A 135 -1.22 -10.19 -10.05
N ARG A 136 -0.77 -11.45 -10.16
CA ARG A 136 -0.78 -12.19 -11.44
C ARG A 136 -2.19 -12.39 -11.98
N PHE A 137 -3.13 -12.75 -11.13
CA PHE A 137 -4.53 -12.97 -11.52
C PHE A 137 -5.16 -11.68 -12.06
N THR A 138 -5.13 -10.61 -11.26
CA THR A 138 -5.79 -9.32 -11.59
C THR A 138 -5.23 -8.69 -12.86
N THR A 139 -3.91 -8.67 -13.00
CA THR A 139 -3.25 -8.19 -14.24
C THR A 139 -3.57 -9.06 -15.46
N SER A 140 -3.65 -10.38 -15.31
CA SER A 140 -4.01 -11.27 -16.43
C SER A 140 -5.47 -11.07 -16.84
N ALA A 141 -6.37 -10.86 -15.88
CA ALA A 141 -7.77 -10.54 -16.17
C ALA A 141 -7.89 -9.27 -17.02
N LEU A 142 -7.16 -8.21 -16.66
CA LEU A 142 -7.11 -6.97 -17.44
C LEU A 142 -6.56 -7.14 -18.86
N CYS A 143 -5.63 -8.08 -19.07
CA CYS A 143 -5.06 -8.35 -20.39
C CYS A 143 -5.95 -9.23 -21.27
N PHE A 144 -6.61 -10.23 -20.70
CA PHE A 144 -7.14 -11.36 -21.47
C PHE A 144 -8.65 -11.56 -21.39
N THR A 145 -9.36 -10.89 -20.49
CA THR A 145 -10.81 -11.07 -20.35
C THR A 145 -11.58 -9.75 -20.45
N PRO A 146 -12.72 -9.72 -21.16
CA PRO A 146 -13.59 -8.56 -21.19
C PRO A 146 -14.52 -8.55 -19.98
N HIS A 147 -14.76 -7.36 -19.44
CA HIS A 147 -15.53 -7.14 -18.23
C HIS A 147 -16.43 -5.91 -18.37
N LYS A 148 -17.38 -5.74 -17.45
CA LYS A 148 -18.14 -4.48 -17.40
C LYS A 148 -17.23 -3.34 -17.00
N TYR A 149 -17.58 -2.11 -17.38
CA TYR A 149 -16.79 -0.92 -17.03
C TYR A 149 -16.39 -0.87 -15.53
N LEU A 150 -17.37 -1.03 -14.62
CA LEU A 150 -17.11 -1.02 -13.18
C LEU A 150 -16.20 -2.17 -12.71
N ASP A 151 -16.31 -3.34 -13.34
CA ASP A 151 -15.42 -4.46 -13.03
C ASP A 151 -13.98 -4.14 -13.48
N VAL A 152 -13.80 -3.43 -14.60
CA VAL A 152 -12.48 -2.95 -15.04
C VAL A 152 -11.91 -1.92 -14.07
N VAL A 153 -12.74 -0.97 -13.58
CA VAL A 153 -12.34 -0.01 -12.55
C VAL A 153 -11.79 -0.75 -11.31
N ILE A 154 -12.56 -1.70 -10.78
CA ILE A 154 -12.19 -2.50 -9.61
C ILE A 154 -10.91 -3.31 -9.87
N LEU A 155 -10.80 -3.94 -11.04
CA LEU A 155 -9.64 -4.74 -11.39
C LEU A 155 -8.36 -3.91 -11.57
N VAL A 156 -8.46 -2.70 -12.12
CA VAL A 156 -7.31 -1.77 -12.20
C VAL A 156 -6.85 -1.41 -10.79
N ALA A 157 -7.76 -0.97 -9.92
CA ALA A 157 -7.43 -0.62 -8.54
C ALA A 157 -6.84 -1.82 -7.77
N ALA A 158 -7.41 -3.02 -7.96
CA ALA A 158 -6.91 -4.24 -7.35
C ALA A 158 -5.51 -4.63 -7.87
N ALA A 159 -5.28 -4.57 -9.19
CA ALA A 159 -3.96 -4.85 -9.77
C ALA A 159 -2.89 -3.90 -9.24
N GLN A 160 -3.20 -2.60 -9.17
CA GLN A 160 -2.32 -1.58 -8.60
C GLN A 160 -1.99 -1.84 -7.13
N ARG A 161 -3.01 -2.15 -6.33
CA ARG A 161 -2.89 -2.52 -4.92
C ARG A 161 -1.99 -3.73 -4.74
N TYR A 162 -2.23 -4.82 -5.46
CA TYR A 162 -1.41 -6.02 -5.33
C TYR A 162 0.03 -5.81 -5.82
N CYS A 163 0.28 -4.93 -6.80
CA CYS A 163 1.64 -4.52 -7.15
C CYS A 163 2.33 -3.82 -5.97
N LEU A 164 1.66 -2.86 -5.32
CA LEU A 164 2.20 -2.12 -4.17
C LEU A 164 2.42 -3.03 -2.96
N GLU A 165 1.47 -3.90 -2.63
CA GLU A 165 1.61 -4.83 -1.51
C GLU A 165 2.68 -5.89 -1.76
N THR A 166 2.77 -6.43 -2.99
CA THR A 166 3.85 -7.38 -3.34
C THR A 166 5.21 -6.70 -3.18
N ARG A 167 5.34 -5.44 -3.60
CA ARG A 167 6.56 -4.66 -3.42
C ARG A 167 6.86 -4.43 -1.94
N ALA A 168 5.87 -4.01 -1.16
CA ALA A 168 6.02 -3.77 0.28
C ALA A 168 6.49 -5.03 1.01
N MET A 169 5.94 -6.19 0.65
CA MET A 169 6.32 -7.47 1.24
C MET A 169 7.76 -7.88 0.86
N LEU A 170 8.16 -7.67 -0.39
CA LEU A 170 9.55 -7.87 -0.82
C LEU A 170 10.52 -6.98 -0.05
N ASP A 171 10.24 -5.68 -0.01
CA ASP A 171 11.12 -4.72 0.64
C ASP A 171 11.15 -4.98 2.16
N LYS A 172 10.04 -5.34 2.80
CA LYS A 172 10.00 -5.76 4.21
C LYS A 172 11.00 -6.89 4.48
N ILE A 173 10.89 -7.99 3.73
CA ILE A 173 11.74 -9.18 3.91
C ILE A 173 13.22 -8.84 3.66
N GLN A 174 13.51 -8.05 2.63
CA GLN A 174 14.88 -7.81 2.18
C GLN A 174 15.60 -6.68 2.94
N LYS A 175 14.86 -5.64 3.36
CA LYS A 175 15.40 -4.43 3.99
C LYS A 175 15.10 -4.37 5.48
N TRP A 176 13.87 -4.65 5.91
CA TRP A 176 13.43 -4.34 7.28
C TRP A 176 13.48 -5.50 8.27
N ASP A 177 13.26 -6.73 7.83
CA ASP A 177 13.37 -7.89 8.72
C ASP A 177 14.84 -8.20 9.11
N VAL A 178 15.82 -7.67 8.36
CA VAL A 178 17.25 -7.76 8.70
C VAL A 178 17.57 -7.01 10.00
N PHE A 179 16.85 -5.91 10.30
CA PHE A 179 17.06 -5.11 11.51
C PHE A 179 16.73 -5.87 12.80
N LYS A 180 15.91 -6.92 12.74
CA LYS A 180 15.56 -7.75 13.92
C LYS A 180 16.79 -8.46 14.54
N SER A 181 17.95 -8.48 13.87
CA SER A 181 19.13 -9.22 14.32
C SER A 181 20.37 -8.36 14.62
N SER A 182 20.37 -7.07 14.31
CA SER A 182 21.55 -6.22 14.47
C SER A 182 21.36 -5.25 15.63
N ALA A 183 22.29 -5.25 16.58
CA ALA A 183 22.44 -4.19 17.58
C ALA A 183 22.92 -2.90 16.89
N VAL A 184 22.06 -2.30 16.07
CA VAL A 184 22.36 -1.05 15.37
C VAL A 184 22.45 0.05 16.43
N GLU A 185 23.63 0.65 16.58
CA GLU A 185 23.87 1.71 17.58
C GLU A 185 23.16 3.03 17.21
N GLU A 186 22.84 3.24 15.93
CA GLU A 186 22.19 4.47 15.43
C GLU A 186 20.83 4.19 14.79
N VAL A 187 19.81 4.95 15.21
CA VAL A 187 18.47 4.89 14.62
C VAL A 187 18.54 5.44 13.18
N PRO A 188 18.08 4.70 12.16
CA PRO A 188 18.12 5.15 10.78
C PRO A 188 17.20 6.37 10.57
N LEU A 189 17.55 7.21 9.59
CA LEU A 189 16.69 8.31 9.16
C LEU A 189 15.33 7.78 8.69
N VAL A 190 14.28 8.57 8.93
CA VAL A 190 12.93 8.22 8.49
C VAL A 190 12.85 8.08 6.96
N ASP A 191 12.24 7.01 6.49
CA ASP A 191 11.99 6.76 5.08
C ASP A 191 10.66 7.38 4.66
N GLY A 192 10.72 8.62 4.14
CA GLY A 192 9.54 9.34 3.63
C GLY A 192 8.95 8.80 2.32
N THR A 193 9.51 7.72 1.76
CA THR A 193 9.01 7.08 0.53
C THR A 193 7.95 6.01 0.79
N ILE A 194 7.77 5.59 2.05
CA ILE A 194 6.73 4.64 2.47
C ILE A 194 5.62 5.33 3.27
N ILE A 195 4.45 4.68 3.36
CA ILE A 195 3.28 5.27 4.03
C ILE A 195 3.40 5.26 5.55
N GLY A 196 4.05 4.26 6.16
CA GLY A 196 4.11 4.15 7.62
C GLY A 196 2.79 3.69 8.24
N THR A 197 2.63 3.87 9.56
CA THR A 197 1.50 3.28 10.29
C THR A 197 1.05 4.07 11.52
N VAL A 198 -0.22 3.90 11.87
CA VAL A 198 -0.82 4.40 13.09
C VAL A 198 -0.89 3.27 14.11
N THR A 199 -0.61 3.53 15.38
CA THR A 199 -0.73 2.52 16.44
C THR A 199 -1.07 3.15 17.78
N ASP A 200 -1.67 2.38 18.69
CA ASP A 200 -1.85 2.70 20.10
C ASP A 200 -0.85 1.95 20.99
N ARG A 201 -0.04 1.04 20.40
CA ARG A 201 0.96 0.23 21.11
C ARG A 201 2.31 0.94 21.07
N THR A 202 2.82 1.32 22.23
CA THR A 202 4.14 1.96 22.36
C THR A 202 5.26 1.07 21.82
N THR A 203 5.18 -0.26 22.01
CA THR A 203 6.16 -1.22 21.51
C THR A 203 6.27 -1.20 19.99
N VAL A 204 5.15 -1.10 19.27
CA VAL A 204 5.14 -0.97 17.81
C VAL A 204 5.71 0.37 17.38
N ALA A 205 5.35 1.45 18.08
CA ALA A 205 5.89 2.79 17.79
C ALA A 205 7.41 2.82 17.90
N PHE A 206 7.97 2.22 18.95
CA PHE A 206 9.43 2.08 19.11
C PHE A 206 10.04 1.22 17.99
N GLU A 207 9.47 0.05 17.69
CA GLU A 207 9.98 -0.81 16.61
C GLU A 207 10.01 -0.11 15.25
N MET A 208 8.95 0.63 14.91
CA MET A 208 8.88 1.39 13.66
C MET A 208 9.88 2.53 13.64
N GLN A 209 10.06 3.24 14.76
CA GLN A 209 11.07 4.29 14.89
C GLN A 209 12.49 3.72 14.69
N GLU A 210 12.83 2.62 15.35
CA GLU A 210 14.14 1.94 15.21
C GLU A 210 14.39 1.44 13.79
N LYS A 211 13.34 1.22 13.00
CA LYS A 211 13.41 0.84 11.59
C LYS A 211 13.39 2.01 10.62
N GLY A 212 13.28 3.25 11.10
CA GLY A 212 13.12 4.44 10.25
C GLY A 212 11.79 4.46 9.50
N VAL A 213 10.77 3.73 9.97
CA VAL A 213 9.43 3.70 9.38
C VAL A 213 8.59 4.83 10.01
N PRO A 214 7.91 5.67 9.22
CA PRO A 214 7.03 6.70 9.77
C PRO A 214 5.95 6.08 10.68
N VAL A 215 5.79 6.62 11.89
CA VAL A 215 4.80 6.10 12.84
C VAL A 215 4.10 7.19 13.62
N TRP A 216 2.80 6.98 13.85
CA TRP A 216 1.95 7.86 14.64
C TRP A 216 1.32 7.10 15.81
N LEU A 217 1.69 7.49 17.02
CA LEU A 217 1.22 6.89 18.27
C LEU A 217 0.00 7.65 18.79
N VAL A 218 -1.14 6.96 18.86
CA VAL A 218 -2.42 7.46 19.36
C VAL A 218 -2.59 7.05 20.82
N ARG A 219 -2.79 8.02 21.71
CA ARG A 219 -2.95 7.75 23.15
C ARG A 219 -3.99 8.66 23.79
N PRO A 220 -4.67 8.21 24.86
CA PRO A 220 -5.36 9.11 25.78
C PRO A 220 -4.34 10.09 26.41
N PRO A 221 -4.72 11.36 26.64
CA PRO A 221 -3.87 12.38 27.28
C PRO A 221 -3.27 11.92 28.61
N GLN A 222 -4.00 11.09 29.36
CA GLN A 222 -3.58 10.59 30.67
C GLN A 222 -2.37 9.64 30.61
N LEU A 223 -2.06 9.10 29.43
CA LEU A 223 -0.91 8.23 29.20
C LEU A 223 0.30 8.99 28.62
N ILE A 224 0.21 10.31 28.51
CA ILE A 224 1.30 11.17 28.06
C ILE A 224 2.02 11.71 29.31
N PRO A 225 3.33 11.46 29.46
CA PRO A 225 4.12 12.06 30.51
C PRO A 225 4.02 13.60 30.52
N ASP A 226 3.91 14.21 31.71
CA ASP A 226 3.75 15.66 31.89
C ASP A 226 4.94 16.49 31.38
N ASP A 227 6.09 15.85 31.13
CA ASP A 227 7.31 16.48 30.61
C ASP A 227 7.38 16.54 29.08
N ILE A 228 6.37 16.00 28.38
CA ILE A 228 6.23 16.12 26.92
C ILE A 228 5.35 17.34 26.59
N ASN A 229 5.91 18.32 25.88
CA ASN A 229 5.11 19.41 25.30
C ASN A 229 4.24 18.85 24.17
N VAL A 230 2.92 18.81 24.39
CA VAL A 230 1.89 18.44 23.41
C VAL A 230 1.42 19.66 22.63
#